data_AF-A0A2D4LP81-F1
#
_entry.id   AF-A0A2D4LP81-F1
#
_cell.length_a   1.000
_cell.length_b   1.000
_cell.length_c   1.000
_cell.angle_alpha   90.00
_cell.angle_beta   90.00
_cell.angle_gamma   90.00
#
_symmetry.space_group_name_H-M   'P 1'
#
loop_
_entity.id
_entity.type
_entity.pdbx_description
1 polymer ?
#
loop_
_entity_poly.entity_id
_entity_poly.type
_entity_poly.pdbx_seq_one_letter_code
_entity_poly.pdbx_strand_id
1 'polypeptide(L)'
;MVWMNGEIVNELKEIEILPNKWADHNPIQIIWKGRKKPKKRWTLNIQLIKEKEYVNKLKEELKYFLKENNEATTKQNIWDTMKAVIRGTTISYNARRNR
;
A
#
# COMPACT_ATOMS: atom_id res chain seq x y z
N MET A 1 -8.94 -6.62 -34.20
CA MET A 1 -7.99 -7.49 -33.47
C MET A 1 -7.54 -6.77 -32.22
N VAL A 2 -7.52 -7.43 -31.05
CA VAL A 2 -7.03 -6.84 -29.78
C VAL A 2 -5.85 -7.67 -29.31
N TRP A 3 -4.71 -7.02 -29.07
CA TRP A 3 -3.53 -7.65 -28.49
C TRP A 3 -3.40 -7.26 -27.03
N MET A 4 -3.00 -8.20 -26.18
CA MET A 4 -2.88 -7.99 -24.75
C MET A 4 -1.79 -8.89 -24.14
N ASN A 5 -1.19 -8.42 -23.06
CA ASN A 5 -0.21 -9.16 -22.27
C ASN A 5 -0.90 -10.35 -21.55
N GLY A 6 -0.22 -11.50 -21.46
CA GLY A 6 -0.73 -12.69 -20.76
C GLY A 6 -1.09 -12.45 -19.29
N GLU A 7 -0.44 -11.48 -18.63
CA GLU A 7 -0.82 -11.07 -17.26
C GLU A 7 -2.24 -10.47 -17.22
N ILE A 8 -2.59 -9.66 -18.22
CA ILE A 8 -3.88 -8.98 -18.31
C ILE A 8 -4.99 -9.99 -18.65
N VAL A 9 -4.69 -10.98 -19.50
CA VAL A 9 -5.62 -12.07 -19.85
C VAL A 9 -6.10 -12.81 -18.59
N ASN A 10 -5.22 -12.99 -17.60
CA ASN A 10 -5.58 -13.65 -16.35
C ASN A 10 -6.58 -12.83 -15.50
N GLU A 11 -6.65 -11.51 -15.70
CA GLU A 11 -7.59 -10.62 -15.01
C GLU A 11 -8.97 -10.53 -15.69
N LEU A 12 -9.13 -11.10 -16.89
CA LEU A 12 -10.39 -11.08 -17.63
C LEU A 12 -11.34 -12.18 -17.18
N LYS A 13 -12.63 -11.83 -17.09
CA LYS A 13 -13.73 -12.76 -16.81
C LYS A 13 -14.26 -13.35 -18.10
N GLU A 14 -14.49 -12.50 -19.11
CA GLU A 14 -15.20 -12.89 -20.33
C GLU A 14 -14.84 -11.93 -21.48
N ILE A 15 -14.83 -12.43 -22.71
CA ILE A 15 -14.60 -11.67 -23.93
C ILE A 15 -15.63 -12.13 -24.96
N GLU A 16 -16.41 -11.20 -25.51
CA GLU A 16 -17.47 -11.49 -26.47
C GLU A 16 -17.42 -10.55 -27.67
N ILE A 17 -17.84 -11.04 -28.83
CA ILE A 17 -18.08 -10.22 -30.03
C ILE A 17 -19.58 -10.04 -30.15
N LEU A 18 -20.06 -8.81 -30.00
CA LEU A 18 -21.48 -8.50 -30.02
C LEU A 18 -21.98 -8.33 -31.45
N PRO A 19 -23.20 -8.80 -31.78
CA PRO A 19 -23.75 -8.63 -33.12
C PRO A 19 -24.06 -7.15 -33.40
N ASN A 20 -23.68 -6.67 -34.58
CA ASN A 20 -24.01 -5.32 -35.05
C ASN A 20 -24.62 -5.36 -36.46
N LYS A 21 -25.56 -4.45 -36.71
CA LYS A 21 -26.20 -4.25 -38.03
C LYS A 21 -25.89 -2.89 -38.65
N TRP A 22 -25.26 -1.99 -37.89
CA TRP A 22 -25.08 -0.58 -38.23
C TRP A 22 -23.70 -0.26 -38.81
N ALA A 23 -22.71 -1.12 -38.58
CA ALA A 23 -21.36 -0.94 -39.10
C ALA A 23 -20.81 -2.27 -39.60
N ASP A 24 -19.82 -2.19 -40.48
CA ASP A 24 -19.12 -3.33 -41.07
C ASP A 24 -18.27 -4.11 -40.03
N HIS A 25 -18.19 -3.58 -38.80
CA HIS A 25 -17.50 -4.22 -37.70
C HIS A 25 -18.41 -4.42 -36.49
N ASN A 26 -18.32 -5.63 -35.94
CA ASN A 26 -18.96 -6.02 -34.69
C ASN A 26 -18.15 -5.49 -33.49
N PRO A 27 -18.81 -4.90 -32.47
CA PRO A 27 -18.13 -4.49 -31.25
C PRO A 27 -17.59 -5.68 -30.47
N ILE A 28 -16.48 -5.46 -29.76
CA ILE A 28 -15.88 -6.44 -28.85
C ILE A 28 -16.11 -5.96 -27.42
N GLN A 29 -16.73 -6.81 -26.60
CA GLN A 29 -16.95 -6.58 -25.18
C GLN A 29 -15.94 -7.39 -24.36
N ILE A 30 -15.33 -6.75 -23.36
CA ILE A 30 -14.37 -7.37 -22.44
C ILE A 30 -14.86 -7.12 -21.01
N ILE A 31 -15.09 -8.19 -20.25
CA ILE A 31 -15.51 -8.15 -18.85
C ILE A 31 -14.33 -8.55 -17.97
N TRP A 32 -14.05 -7.78 -16.92
CA TRP A 32 -12.95 -8.04 -15.98
C TRP A 32 -13.44 -8.87 -14.79
N LYS A 33 -12.59 -9.74 -14.22
CA LYS A 33 -12.88 -10.49 -12.97
C LYS A 33 -13.10 -9.59 -11.76
N GLY A 34 -12.68 -8.32 -11.87
CA GLY A 34 -12.59 -7.39 -10.76
C GLY A 34 -11.37 -7.67 -9.89
N ARG A 35 -10.79 -6.63 -9.30
CA ARG A 35 -9.71 -6.81 -8.33
C ARG A 35 -10.32 -7.32 -7.02
N LYS A 36 -9.83 -8.44 -6.49
CA LYS A 36 -10.06 -8.78 -5.07
C LYS A 36 -9.71 -7.53 -4.26
N LYS A 37 -10.56 -7.11 -3.31
CA LYS A 37 -10.27 -5.96 -2.44
C LYS A 37 -8.81 -6.08 -2.01
N PRO A 38 -7.93 -5.13 -2.35
CA PRO A 38 -6.53 -5.25 -2.01
C PRO A 38 -6.46 -5.49 -0.51
N LYS A 39 -5.63 -6.47 -0.09
CA LYS A 39 -5.33 -6.64 1.34
C LYS A 39 -5.04 -5.25 1.89
N LYS A 40 -5.78 -4.82 2.91
CA LYS A 40 -5.63 -3.47 3.48
C LYS A 40 -4.16 -3.30 3.86
N ARG A 41 -3.39 -2.62 3.00
CA ARG A 41 -2.03 -2.23 3.32
C ARG A 41 -2.18 -1.18 4.41
N TRP A 42 -1.46 -1.37 5.51
CA TRP A 42 -1.42 -0.35 6.55
C TRP A 42 -0.94 0.97 5.92
N THR A 43 -1.66 2.03 6.23
CA THR A 43 -1.34 3.40 5.86
C THR A 43 -1.15 4.23 7.13
N LEU A 44 -0.17 5.12 7.10
CA LEU A 44 0.04 6.06 8.20
C LEU A 44 -1.15 7.03 8.28
N ASN A 45 -1.76 7.17 9.45
CA ASN A 45 -2.75 8.22 9.68
C ASN A 45 -2.02 9.57 9.77
N ILE A 46 -2.12 10.37 8.71
CA ILE A 46 -1.46 11.68 8.60
C ILE A 46 -1.90 12.69 9.66
N GLN A 47 -3.07 12.50 10.28
CA GLN A 47 -3.53 13.38 11.37
C GLN A 47 -2.61 13.27 12.59
N LEU A 48 -2.05 12.08 12.85
CA LEU A 48 -1.14 11.87 13.97
C LEU A 48 0.12 12.75 13.88
N ILE A 49 0.59 13.04 12.67
CA ILE A 49 1.77 13.89 12.45
C ILE A 49 1.50 15.34 12.90
N LYS A 50 0.23 15.76 12.97
CA LYS A 50 -0.16 17.08 13.46
C LYS A 50 -0.26 17.16 14.98
N GLU A 51 -0.29 16.01 15.67
CA GLU A 51 -0.37 15.95 17.12
C GLU A 51 1.01 16.09 17.76
N LYS A 52 1.18 17.14 18.58
CA LYS A 52 2.44 17.41 19.27
C LYS A 52 2.87 16.26 20.17
N GLU A 53 1.94 15.61 20.86
CA GLU A 53 2.21 14.47 21.74
C GLU A 53 2.81 13.29 20.96
N TYR A 54 2.16 12.89 19.87
CA TYR A 54 2.66 11.84 18.98
C TYR A 54 4.05 12.18 18.43
N VAL A 55 4.24 13.40 17.92
CA VAL A 55 5.53 13.83 17.34
C VAL A 55 6.64 13.80 18.40
N ASN A 56 6.37 14.28 19.61
CA ASN A 56 7.35 14.27 20.70
C ASN A 56 7.69 12.83 21.10
N LYS A 57 6.69 11.97 21.26
CA LYS A 57 6.91 10.55 21.57
C LYS A 57 7.75 9.86 20.50
N LEU A 58 7.41 10.06 19.23
CA LEU A 58 8.15 9.48 18.12
C LEU A 58 9.61 9.98 18.08
N LYS A 59 9.83 11.27 18.36
CA LYS A 59 11.19 11.83 18.44
C LYS A 59 12.02 11.19 19.56
N GLU A 60 11.45 11.00 20.74
CA GLU A 60 12.17 10.37 21.86
C GLU A 60 12.50 8.90 21.57
N GLU A 61 11.55 8.14 21.01
CA GLU A 61 11.77 6.75 20.57
C GLU A 61 12.87 6.66 19.50
N LEU A 62 12.86 7.56 18.51
CA LEU A 62 13.87 7.57 17.45
C LEU A 62 15.25 7.98 17.94
N LYS A 63 15.34 8.94 18.88
CA LYS A 63 16.61 9.30 19.53
C LYS A 63 17.19 8.11 20.28
N TYR A 64 16.36 7.40 21.06
CA TYR A 64 16.78 6.20 21.78
C TYR A 64 17.24 5.12 20.80
N PHE A 65 16.44 4.81 19.78
CA PHE A 65 16.80 3.83 18.75
C PHE A 65 18.16 4.14 18.10
N LEU A 66 18.37 5.39 17.67
CA LEU A 66 19.62 5.78 17.02
C LEU A 66 20.79 5.68 18.00
N LYS A 67 20.64 6.14 19.25
CA LYS A 67 21.71 6.05 20.26
C LYS A 67 22.20 4.60 20.46
N GLU A 68 21.28 3.64 20.51
CA GLU A 68 21.62 2.24 20.78
C GLU A 68 22.14 1.48 19.54
N ASN A 69 21.80 1.93 18.32
CA ASN A 69 22.04 1.15 17.10
C ASN A 69 23.00 1.82 16.08
N ASN A 70 23.54 3.01 16.38
CA ASN A 70 24.31 3.80 15.39
C ASN A 70 25.62 3.15 14.93
N GLU A 71 26.30 2.40 15.80
CA GLU A 71 27.68 1.93 15.55
C GLU A 71 27.75 0.47 15.10
N ALA A 72 26.71 -0.33 15.37
CA ALA A 72 26.79 -1.78 15.26
C ALA A 72 26.35 -2.36 13.90
N THR A 73 25.73 -1.57 13.02
CA THR A 73 25.07 -2.08 11.81
C THR A 73 25.24 -1.19 10.57
N THR A 74 24.93 -1.75 9.39
CA THR A 74 24.95 -1.00 8.13
C THR A 74 23.85 0.07 8.11
N LYS A 75 24.09 1.17 7.39
CA LYS A 75 23.12 2.26 7.24
C LYS A 75 21.77 1.78 6.69
N GLN A 76 21.77 0.78 5.82
CA GLN A 76 20.56 0.18 5.27
C GLN A 76 19.74 -0.53 6.37
N ASN A 77 20.40 -1.35 7.20
CA ASN A 77 19.73 -2.05 8.29
C ASN A 77 19.17 -1.06 9.34
N ILE A 78 19.91 0.01 9.63
CA ILE A 78 19.44 1.10 10.50
C ILE A 78 18.16 1.72 9.92
N TRP A 79 18.15 2.04 8.61
CA TRP A 79 16.98 2.60 7.95
C TRP A 79 15.77 1.66 7.95
N ASP A 80 15.97 0.38 7.63
CA ASP A 80 14.91 -0.62 7.59
C ASP A 80 14.30 -0.86 8.97
N THR A 81 15.14 -0.95 9.99
CA THR A 81 14.70 -1.14 11.39
C THR A 81 14.01 0.11 11.91
N MET A 82 14.54 1.31 11.60
CA MET A 82 13.90 2.57 11.98
C MET A 82 12.48 2.69 11.43
N LYS A 83 12.25 2.30 10.16
CA LYS A 83 10.90 2.26 9.58
C LYS A 83 9.96 1.32 10.34
N ALA A 84 10.48 0.18 10.81
CA ALA A 84 9.72 -0.77 11.62
C ALA A 84 9.35 -0.17 12.99
N VAL A 85 10.29 0.50 13.65
CA VAL A 85 10.06 1.23 14.92
C VAL A 85 8.99 2.30 14.74
N ILE A 86 9.11 3.17 13.72
CA ILE A 86 8.11 4.21 13.43
C ILE A 86 6.72 3.59 13.30
N ARG A 87 6.60 2.55 12.46
CA ARG A 87 5.31 1.87 12.23
C ARG A 87 4.75 1.25 13.51
N GLY A 88 5.56 0.55 14.29
CA GLY A 88 5.15 -0.06 15.56
C GLY A 88 4.65 0.99 16.56
N THR A 89 5.40 2.09 16.70
CA THR A 89 5.04 3.21 17.57
C THR A 89 3.75 3.88 17.11
N THR A 90 3.55 4.11 15.81
CA THR A 90 2.29 4.65 15.28
C THR A 90 1.11 3.73 15.57
N ILE A 91 1.23 2.42 15.30
CA ILE A 91 0.13 1.46 15.53
C ILE A 91 -0.23 1.42 17.02
N SER A 92 0.77 1.36 17.90
CA SER A 92 0.59 1.35 19.35
C SER A 92 -0.07 2.63 19.85
N TYR A 93 0.36 3.80 19.38
CA TYR A 93 -0.25 5.08 19.74
C TYR A 93 -1.71 5.16 19.28
N ASN A 94 -1.98 4.78 18.02
CA ASN A 94 -3.33 4.81 17.47
C ASN A 94 -4.27 3.81 18.19
N ALA A 95 -3.77 2.64 18.58
CA ALA A 95 -4.53 1.67 19.36
C ALA A 95 -4.88 2.18 20.77
N ARG A 96 -3.96 2.92 21.42
CA ARG A 96 -4.20 3.55 22.73
C ARG A 96 -5.22 4.68 22.64
N ARG A 97 -5.17 5.48 21.58
CA ARG A 97 -6.12 6.58 21.36
C ARG A 97 -7.55 6.11 21.12
N ASN A 98 -7.72 4.93 20.51
CA ASN A 98 -9.02 4.35 20.20
C ASN A 98 -9.58 3.47 21.32
N ARG A 99 -8.90 3.39 22.47
CA ARG A 99 -9.46 2.85 23.72
C ARG A 99 -10.19 3.94 24.47
#